data_AF-A0A2K6KZ63-F1
#
_entry.id   AF-A0A2K6KZ63-F1
#
_cell.length_a   1.000
_cell.length_b   1.000
_cell.length_c   1.000
_cell.angle_alpha   90.00
_cell.angle_beta   90.00
_cell.angle_gamma   90.00
#
_symmetry.space_group_name_H-M   'P 1'
#
loop_
_entity.id
_entity.type
_entity.pdbx_description
1 polymer ?
#
loop_
_entity_poly.entity_id
_entity_poly.type
_entity_poly.pdbx_seq_one_letter_code
_entity_poly.pdbx_strand_id
1 'polypeptide(L)'
;MPSEDVVSLQVSLINLAMKCYPDRVDYVDKVLETTVEIFNKLNLEHIATSSAVSKELTRLLKIPVDTYNNILTVLKLKHFHPLFEYFDYESRKSMSCYVLSNVLDYNTEIVSQDQVDSIMNLVSTLIQDQPDKSVEDTCPEDSLVARFISSARSEDPDHQYLILNTARKHFGAGGNQRIRFTLPPLVFAAYQLAFRYKENSKVDDKWEKKCQKIFSFAHQTISALIKAELAELPLRLFLQGALAAGEIGFENHETVAYEFMSQAFSLYEDEISDSKAQLAAITLIIGTFERMKCFSEENHEPLRTQCALAASKLLKKPDQGRAVSTCAHLFWSGRNTDKNGEELHGGKRVMECLKKCMDPSLQIYLFYEKENDAVTIQVLNQLIQKIREDLPNLESSEETEQINKHFHNTLEHLRLRRESPESEGPIYEGLIL
;
A
#
# COMPACT_ATOMS: atom_id res chain seq x y z
N MET A 1 12.58 44.55 29.91
CA MET A 1 12.62 43.13 30.30
C MET A 1 13.06 42.35 29.06
N PRO A 2 14.04 41.44 29.16
CA PRO A 2 14.39 40.52 28.08
C PRO A 2 13.15 39.81 27.52
N SER A 3 13.13 39.50 26.23
CA SER A 3 11.98 38.84 25.58
C SER A 3 11.69 37.46 26.18
N GLU A 4 12.72 36.72 26.60
CA GLU A 4 12.58 35.40 27.25
C GLU A 4 11.80 35.49 28.57
N ASP A 5 12.07 36.49 29.40
CA ASP A 5 11.41 36.70 30.69
C ASP A 5 9.93 37.05 30.50
N VAL A 6 9.63 37.81 29.44
CA VAL A 6 8.26 38.16 29.07
C VAL A 6 7.48 36.90 28.68
N VAL A 7 8.06 36.00 27.87
CA VAL A 7 7.41 34.73 27.50
C VAL A 7 7.27 33.81 28.71
N SER A 8 8.28 33.74 29.58
CA SER A 8 8.22 32.96 30.83
C SER A 8 7.09 33.43 31.76
N LEU A 9 6.81 34.74 31.78
CA LEU A 9 5.64 35.29 32.47
C LEU A 9 4.32 34.85 31.82
N GLN A 10 4.25 34.82 30.48
CA GLN A 10 3.08 34.27 29.76
C GLN A 10 2.87 32.77 30.06
N VAL A 11 3.96 32.00 30.18
CA VAL A 11 3.91 30.59 30.63
C VAL A 11 3.28 30.46 32.02
N SER A 12 3.62 31.37 32.93
CA SER A 12 3.03 31.36 34.27
C SER A 12 1.54 31.75 34.24
N LEU A 13 1.18 32.73 33.40
CA LEU A 13 -0.20 33.18 33.23
C LEU A 13 -1.10 32.11 32.61
N ILE A 14 -0.64 31.42 31.56
CA ILE A 14 -1.43 30.35 30.94
C ILE A 14 -1.65 29.20 31.93
N ASN A 15 -0.63 28.84 32.72
CA ASN A 15 -0.75 27.83 33.77
C ASN A 15 -1.78 28.22 34.83
N LEU A 16 -1.77 29.49 35.25
CA LEU A 16 -2.73 30.01 36.20
C LEU A 16 -4.15 29.97 35.62
N ALA A 17 -4.33 30.43 34.38
CA ALA A 17 -5.62 30.41 33.69
C ALA A 17 -6.18 29.00 33.58
N MET A 18 -5.36 28.03 33.15
CA MET A 18 -5.75 26.62 33.00
C MET A 18 -6.07 25.96 34.35
N LYS A 19 -5.32 26.26 35.41
CA LYS A 19 -5.55 25.68 36.75
C LYS A 19 -6.77 26.27 37.46
N CYS A 20 -6.97 27.59 37.33
CA CYS A 20 -8.07 28.27 38.02
C CYS A 20 -9.38 28.22 37.23
N TYR A 21 -9.32 28.16 35.90
CA TYR A 21 -10.48 28.23 35.02
C TYR A 21 -10.37 27.21 33.86
N PRO A 22 -10.37 25.90 34.13
CA PRO A 22 -10.15 24.85 33.13
C PRO A 22 -11.17 24.88 31.97
N ASP A 23 -12.41 25.30 32.24
CA ASP A 23 -13.47 25.38 31.23
C ASP A 23 -13.41 26.64 30.36
N ARG A 24 -12.57 27.62 30.71
CA ARG A 24 -12.51 28.95 30.07
C ARG A 24 -11.38 29.03 29.07
N VAL A 25 -11.61 28.40 27.92
CA VAL A 25 -10.70 28.42 26.75
C VAL A 25 -10.39 29.85 26.28
N ASP A 26 -11.32 30.79 26.48
CA ASP A 26 -11.16 32.21 26.14
C ASP A 26 -10.06 32.90 26.96
N TYR A 27 -9.87 32.54 28.23
CA TYR A 27 -8.78 33.12 29.05
C TYR A 27 -7.42 32.66 28.58
N VAL A 28 -7.34 31.40 28.15
CA VAL A 28 -6.13 30.79 27.59
C VAL A 28 -5.79 31.45 26.27
N ASP A 29 -6.77 31.60 25.38
CA ASP A 29 -6.60 32.30 24.10
C ASP A 29 -6.20 33.78 24.31
N LYS A 30 -6.71 34.45 25.36
CA LYS A 30 -6.33 35.83 25.66
C LYS A 30 -4.86 35.98 26.06
N VAL A 31 -4.30 34.98 26.76
CA VAL A 31 -2.86 34.94 27.07
C VAL A 31 -2.04 34.76 25.79
N LEU A 32 -2.49 33.88 24.89
CA LEU A 32 -1.83 33.68 23.58
C LEU A 32 -1.92 34.93 22.70
N GLU A 33 -3.09 35.58 22.63
CA GLU A 33 -3.30 36.86 21.93
C GLU A 33 -2.34 37.93 22.43
N THR A 34 -2.22 38.07 23.75
CA THR A 34 -1.30 39.03 24.37
C THR A 34 0.15 38.72 24.00
N THR A 35 0.51 37.44 23.88
CA THR A 35 1.85 37.00 23.45
C THR A 35 2.12 37.39 22.00
N VAL A 36 1.17 37.16 21.09
CA VAL A 36 1.26 37.60 19.68
C VAL A 36 1.42 39.12 19.59
N GLU A 37 0.63 39.89 20.33
CA GLU A 37 0.75 41.35 20.36
C GLU A 37 2.12 41.82 20.84
N ILE A 38 2.70 41.15 21.84
CA ILE A 38 4.03 41.46 22.35
C ILE A 38 5.09 41.18 21.28
N PHE A 39 5.02 40.03 20.59
CA PHE A 39 5.97 39.70 19.53
C PHE A 39 5.91 40.70 18.39
N ASN A 40 4.71 41.10 17.98
CA ASN A 40 4.50 42.14 16.98
C ASN A 40 5.09 43.49 17.42
N LYS A 41 4.89 43.90 18.68
CA LYS A 41 5.48 45.15 19.22
C LYS A 41 7.01 45.11 19.27
N LEU A 42 7.59 43.93 19.45
CA LEU A 42 9.04 43.71 19.49
C LEU A 42 9.65 43.46 18.09
N ASN A 43 8.84 43.42 17.03
CA ASN A 43 9.25 43.05 15.67
C ASN A 43 10.02 41.71 15.63
N LEU A 44 9.56 40.73 16.40
CA LEU A 44 10.06 39.36 16.30
C LEU A 44 9.37 38.70 15.10
N GLU A 45 10.15 38.24 14.12
CA GLU A 45 9.60 37.58 12.93
C GLU A 45 10.07 36.13 12.80
N HIS A 46 11.31 35.83 13.20
CA HIS A 46 11.88 34.49 13.09
C HIS A 46 12.71 34.14 14.33
N ILE A 47 12.24 33.15 15.08
CA ILE A 47 12.83 32.72 16.35
C ILE A 47 13.57 31.40 16.12
N ALA A 48 14.90 31.47 16.12
CA ALA A 48 15.76 30.30 15.96
C ALA A 48 15.61 29.29 17.11
N THR A 49 15.67 28.00 16.80
CA THR A 49 15.55 26.87 17.72
C THR A 49 16.50 26.96 18.91
N SER A 50 17.72 27.45 18.69
CA SER A 50 18.74 27.60 19.72
C SER A 50 18.45 28.71 20.73
N SER A 51 17.53 29.63 20.43
CA SER A 51 17.22 30.77 21.28
C SER A 51 16.44 30.37 22.54
N ALA A 52 16.68 31.10 23.64
CA ALA A 52 15.93 30.91 24.87
C ALA A 52 14.44 31.24 24.71
N VAL A 53 14.12 32.23 23.86
CA VAL A 53 12.73 32.59 23.51
C VAL A 53 12.02 31.41 22.84
N SER A 54 12.67 30.67 21.93
CA SER A 54 12.07 29.47 21.31
C SER A 54 11.74 28.40 22.34
N LYS A 55 12.64 28.15 23.30
CA LYS A 55 12.41 27.17 24.37
C LYS A 55 11.22 27.54 25.25
N GLU A 56 11.11 28.82 25.60
CA GLU A 56 9.99 29.34 26.40
C GLU A 56 8.68 29.35 25.62
N LEU A 57 8.71 29.71 24.34
CA LEU A 57 7.53 29.65 23.47
C LEU A 57 7.06 28.20 23.27
N THR A 58 7.99 27.26 23.12
CA THR A 58 7.68 25.83 23.05
C THR A 58 6.99 25.38 24.34
N ARG A 59 7.51 25.79 25.50
CA ARG A 59 6.90 25.49 26.80
C ARG A 59 5.49 26.09 26.92
N LEU A 60 5.30 27.34 26.47
CA LEU A 60 4.00 28.01 26.44
C LEU A 60 2.96 27.22 25.63
N LEU A 61 3.33 26.77 24.43
CA LEU A 61 2.42 26.07 23.52
C LEU A 61 2.18 24.60 23.89
N LYS A 62 3.10 23.95 24.61
CA LYS A 62 2.89 22.58 25.10
C LYS A 62 1.83 22.50 26.21
N ILE A 63 1.73 23.52 27.06
CA ILE A 63 0.77 23.52 28.18
C ILE A 63 -0.68 23.27 27.74
N PRO A 64 -1.27 24.00 26.78
CA PRO A 64 -2.63 23.73 26.33
C PRO A 64 -2.75 22.34 25.68
N VAL A 65 -1.74 21.87 24.95
CA VAL A 65 -1.74 20.51 24.35
C VAL A 65 -1.80 19.43 25.44
N ASP A 66 -0.95 19.53 26.46
CA ASP A 66 -0.83 18.55 27.55
C ASP A 66 -1.98 18.58 28.55
N THR A 67 -2.60 19.75 28.71
CA THR A 67 -3.64 19.90 29.72
C THR A 67 -5.02 19.59 29.14
N TYR A 68 -5.29 19.97 27.89
CA TYR A 68 -6.56 19.61 27.24
C TYR A 68 -6.58 18.16 26.77
N ASN A 69 -5.45 17.61 26.34
CA ASN A 69 -5.34 16.25 25.77
C ASN A 69 -6.34 15.98 24.63
N ASN A 70 -6.72 17.05 23.94
CA ASN A 70 -7.65 17.02 22.83
C ASN A 70 -7.32 18.18 21.89
N ILE A 71 -6.73 17.85 20.74
CA ILE A 71 -6.33 18.84 19.74
C ILE A 71 -7.51 19.69 19.24
N LEU A 72 -8.74 19.14 19.23
CA LEU A 72 -9.92 19.87 18.78
C LEU A 72 -10.28 21.03 19.71
N THR A 73 -9.92 20.93 21.00
CA THR A 73 -10.06 22.05 21.95
C THR A 73 -8.95 23.07 21.74
N VAL A 74 -7.71 22.60 21.53
CA VAL A 74 -6.57 23.48 21.23
C VAL A 74 -6.80 24.27 19.94
N LEU A 75 -7.39 23.66 18.91
CA LEU A 75 -7.72 24.33 17.64
C LEU A 75 -8.79 25.43 17.78
N LYS A 76 -9.53 25.49 18.89
CA LYS A 76 -10.43 26.62 19.18
C LYS A 76 -9.68 27.87 19.63
N LEU A 77 -8.41 27.73 20.05
CA LEU A 77 -7.52 28.83 20.42
C LEU A 77 -7.04 29.52 19.13
N LYS A 78 -7.69 30.63 18.79
CA LYS A 78 -7.44 31.37 17.54
C LYS A 78 -5.99 31.83 17.41
N HIS A 79 -5.34 32.11 18.54
CA HIS A 79 -3.99 32.65 18.57
C HIS A 79 -2.91 31.56 18.74
N PHE A 80 -3.30 30.28 18.78
CA PHE A 80 -2.35 29.16 18.87
C PHE A 80 -1.56 28.97 17.57
N HIS A 81 -2.25 28.87 16.44
CA HIS A 81 -1.59 28.69 15.13
C HIS A 81 -0.72 29.89 14.72
N PRO A 82 -1.13 31.17 14.90
CA PRO A 82 -0.25 32.31 14.66
C PRO A 82 1.09 32.27 15.43
N LEU A 83 1.12 31.68 16.63
CA LEU A 83 2.36 31.53 17.39
C LEU A 83 3.31 30.48 16.80
N PHE A 84 2.82 29.52 16.01
CA PHE A 84 3.66 28.58 15.26
C PHE A 84 4.49 29.29 14.20
N GLU A 85 3.98 30.35 13.57
CA GLU A 85 4.63 31.03 12.45
C GLU A 85 5.91 31.77 12.86
N TYR A 86 6.09 32.09 14.15
CA TYR A 86 7.32 32.72 14.65
C TYR A 86 8.47 31.74 14.81
N PHE A 87 8.21 30.44 14.89
CA PHE A 87 9.27 29.43 14.97
C PHE A 87 10.01 29.28 13.65
N ASP A 88 11.27 28.89 13.71
CA ASP A 88 11.98 28.32 12.57
C ASP A 88 11.51 26.90 12.22
N TYR A 89 11.99 26.38 11.09
CA TYR A 89 11.60 25.06 10.58
C TYR A 89 11.75 23.93 11.61
N GLU A 90 12.89 23.87 12.31
CA GLU A 90 13.18 22.78 13.26
C GLU A 90 12.26 22.83 14.49
N SER A 91 11.98 24.02 15.03
CA SER A 91 11.02 24.18 16.14
C SER A 91 9.59 23.88 15.69
N ARG A 92 9.16 24.33 14.49
CA ARG A 92 7.83 24.00 13.94
C ARG A 92 7.66 22.50 13.72
N LYS A 93 8.67 21.83 13.16
CA LYS A 93 8.70 20.38 12.95
C LYS A 93 8.57 19.63 14.27
N SER A 94 9.41 19.97 15.26
CA SER A 94 9.38 19.36 16.60
C SER A 94 8.04 19.53 17.31
N MET A 95 7.48 20.74 17.27
CA MET A 95 6.16 21.02 17.86
C MET A 95 5.03 20.31 17.12
N SER A 96 5.10 20.21 15.79
CA SER A 96 4.13 19.45 14.98
C SER A 96 4.16 17.96 15.32
N CYS A 97 5.35 17.37 15.51
CA CYS A 97 5.50 15.99 15.97
C CYS A 97 4.87 15.80 17.35
N TYR A 98 5.06 16.77 18.24
CA TYR A 98 4.50 16.74 19.59
C TYR A 98 2.97 16.75 19.56
N VAL A 99 2.38 17.65 18.78
CA VAL A 99 0.93 17.75 18.59
C VAL A 99 0.36 16.45 18.04
N LEU A 100 0.92 15.91 16.96
CA LEU A 100 0.42 14.66 16.37
C LEU A 100 0.64 13.45 17.28
N SER A 101 1.73 13.40 18.05
CA SER A 101 1.93 12.35 19.05
C SER A 101 0.85 12.40 20.12
N ASN A 102 0.53 13.59 20.64
CA ASN A 102 -0.56 13.77 21.60
C ASN A 102 -1.92 13.30 21.03
N VAL A 103 -2.25 13.67 19.79
CA VAL A 103 -3.47 13.21 19.10
C VAL A 103 -3.58 11.69 19.09
N LEU A 104 -2.46 11.00 18.78
CA LEU A 104 -2.39 9.55 18.71
C LEU A 104 -2.42 8.89 20.09
N ASP A 105 -1.70 9.43 21.06
CA ASP A 105 -1.58 8.86 22.41
C ASP A 105 -2.91 8.94 23.17
N TYR A 106 -3.70 10.00 22.95
CA TYR A 106 -5.02 10.17 23.54
C TYR A 106 -6.18 9.66 22.66
N ASN A 107 -5.88 9.06 21.50
CA ASN A 107 -6.88 8.56 20.55
C ASN A 107 -7.99 9.58 20.25
N THR A 108 -7.62 10.82 19.97
CA THR A 108 -8.63 11.85 19.67
C THR A 108 -9.38 11.47 18.40
N GLU A 109 -10.70 11.36 18.49
CA GLU A 109 -11.55 11.03 17.35
C GLU A 109 -11.63 12.21 16.37
N ILE A 110 -11.21 11.97 15.13
CA ILE A 110 -11.24 12.96 14.05
C ILE A 110 -12.21 12.48 12.99
N VAL A 111 -13.39 13.12 12.96
CA VAL A 111 -14.58 12.59 12.27
C VAL A 111 -15.07 13.47 11.12
N SER A 112 -14.52 14.69 10.97
CA SER A 112 -14.93 15.63 9.92
C SER A 112 -13.75 16.15 9.09
N GLN A 113 -14.06 16.55 7.85
CA GLN A 113 -13.08 17.12 6.93
C GLN A 113 -12.43 18.40 7.49
N ASP A 114 -13.20 19.24 8.20
CA ASP A 114 -12.73 20.55 8.69
C ASP A 114 -11.71 20.37 9.82
N GLN A 115 -11.91 19.35 10.66
CA GLN A 115 -10.96 18.97 11.70
C GLN A 115 -9.65 18.48 11.07
N VAL A 116 -9.74 17.63 10.04
CA VAL A 116 -8.57 17.13 9.31
C VAL A 116 -7.80 18.28 8.65
N ASP A 117 -8.50 19.17 7.94
CA ASP A 117 -7.88 20.34 7.29
C ASP A 117 -7.15 21.22 8.32
N SER A 118 -7.82 21.52 9.45
CA SER A 118 -7.24 22.34 10.52
C SER A 118 -5.98 21.71 11.13
N ILE A 119 -6.00 20.42 11.43
CA ILE A 119 -4.84 19.72 12.00
C ILE A 119 -3.71 19.65 10.96
N MET A 120 -4.02 19.34 9.71
CA MET A 120 -3.01 19.25 8.63
C MET A 120 -2.35 20.59 8.31
N ASN A 121 -3.08 21.70 8.39
CA ASN A 121 -2.51 23.03 8.27
C ASN A 121 -1.54 23.32 9.43
N LEU A 122 -1.94 22.99 10.66
CA LEU A 122 -1.10 23.16 11.85
C LEU A 122 0.21 22.35 11.76
N VAL A 123 0.15 21.13 11.23
CA VAL A 123 1.30 20.22 11.11
C VAL A 123 1.86 20.14 9.68
N SER A 124 1.63 21.19 8.90
CA SER A 124 2.04 21.27 7.49
C SER A 124 3.54 21.06 7.30
N THR A 125 4.37 21.40 8.29
CA THR A 125 5.83 21.14 8.27
C THR A 125 6.22 19.66 8.16
N LEU A 126 5.32 18.75 8.55
CA LEU A 126 5.50 17.30 8.45
C LEU A 126 4.96 16.74 7.13
N ILE A 127 4.10 17.49 6.44
CA ILE A 127 3.29 17.00 5.33
C ILE A 127 3.73 17.62 4.00
N GLN A 128 4.11 18.89 4.02
CA GLN A 128 4.40 19.73 2.86
C GLN A 128 5.86 20.13 2.86
N ASP A 129 6.42 20.32 1.67
CA ASP A 129 7.75 20.91 1.55
C ASP A 129 7.70 22.38 1.96
N GLN A 130 8.60 22.76 2.86
CA GLN A 130 8.67 24.11 3.43
C GLN A 130 9.77 24.92 2.73
N PRO A 131 9.57 26.22 2.47
CA PRO A 131 10.54 27.05 1.76
C PRO A 131 11.85 27.25 2.54
N ASP A 132 11.80 27.15 3.87
CA ASP A 132 12.94 27.29 4.79
C ASP A 132 13.62 25.97 5.15
N LYS A 133 13.21 24.86 4.52
CA LYS A 133 13.80 23.53 4.73
C LYS A 133 15.18 23.41 4.08
N SER A 134 16.14 22.81 4.79
CA SER A 134 17.46 22.46 4.23
C SER A 134 17.39 21.22 3.33
N VAL A 135 18.29 21.14 2.34
CA VAL A 135 18.31 20.07 1.31
C VAL A 135 18.60 18.68 1.89
N GLU A 136 19.23 18.59 3.06
CA GLU A 136 19.68 17.34 3.69
C GLU A 136 18.66 16.73 4.67
N ASP A 137 17.54 17.39 4.97
CA ASP A 137 16.57 16.87 5.94
C ASP A 137 15.70 15.76 5.33
N THR A 138 16.16 14.53 5.49
CA THR A 138 15.34 13.33 5.37
C THR A 138 14.27 13.39 6.45
N CYS A 139 12.98 13.35 6.08
CA CYS A 139 11.87 13.48 7.03
C CYS A 139 11.33 12.07 7.40
N PRO A 140 11.83 11.42 8.47
CA PRO A 140 11.38 10.07 8.87
C PRO A 140 10.00 10.05 9.55
N GLU A 141 9.30 11.18 9.64
CA GLU A 141 8.02 11.29 10.35
C GLU A 141 6.82 10.69 9.58
N ASP A 142 7.06 9.99 8.47
CA ASP A 142 6.04 9.36 7.63
C ASP A 142 5.14 8.40 8.41
N SER A 143 5.70 7.67 9.39
CA SER A 143 4.93 6.76 10.25
C SER A 143 3.89 7.50 11.10
N LEU A 144 4.24 8.67 11.62
CA LEU A 144 3.38 9.49 12.46
C LEU A 144 2.22 10.08 11.64
N VAL A 145 2.52 10.57 10.45
CA VAL A 145 1.52 11.06 9.48
C VAL A 145 0.60 9.94 9.00
N ALA A 146 1.14 8.75 8.70
CA ALA A 146 0.35 7.59 8.30
C ALA A 146 -0.58 7.12 9.42
N ARG A 147 -0.10 7.07 10.67
CA ARG A 147 -0.92 6.75 11.84
C ARG A 147 -2.04 7.76 12.06
N PHE A 148 -1.74 9.05 11.91
CA PHE A 148 -2.75 10.11 12.01
C PHE A 148 -3.90 9.92 11.02
N ILE A 149 -3.59 9.62 9.75
CA ILE A 149 -4.62 9.31 8.75
C ILE A 149 -5.44 8.09 9.11
N SER A 150 -4.79 7.05 9.61
CA SER A 150 -5.50 5.84 10.04
C SER A 150 -6.45 6.10 11.23
N SER A 151 -6.14 7.08 12.09
CA SER A 151 -7.03 7.51 13.18
C SER A 151 -8.18 8.41 12.72
N ALA A 152 -8.05 9.08 11.56
CA ALA A 152 -9.11 9.90 11.00
C ALA A 152 -10.18 9.01 10.34
N ARG A 153 -11.14 8.54 11.16
CA ARG A 153 -12.20 7.64 10.75
C ARG A 153 -13.57 8.22 11.07
N SER A 154 -14.43 8.24 10.05
CA SER A 154 -15.86 8.54 10.22
C SER A 154 -16.68 7.26 10.00
N GLU A 155 -17.72 7.08 10.81
CA GLU A 155 -18.70 6.00 10.60
C GLU A 155 -19.49 6.22 9.31
N ASP A 156 -19.79 7.48 8.99
CA ASP A 156 -20.41 7.86 7.73
C ASP A 156 -19.42 7.73 6.56
N PRO A 157 -19.69 6.87 5.56
CA PRO A 157 -18.79 6.66 4.43
C PRO A 157 -18.54 7.91 3.59
N ASP A 158 -19.53 8.80 3.46
CA ASP A 158 -19.40 10.02 2.64
C ASP A 158 -18.50 11.04 3.33
N HIS A 159 -18.63 11.22 4.65
CA HIS A 159 -17.70 12.01 5.45
C HIS A 159 -16.28 11.42 5.42
N GLN A 160 -16.13 10.08 5.45
CA GLN A 160 -14.82 9.48 5.25
C GLN A 160 -14.23 9.85 3.89
N TYR A 161 -15.03 9.82 2.82
CA TYR A 161 -14.54 10.20 1.50
C TYR A 161 -14.06 11.66 1.46
N LEU A 162 -14.76 12.56 2.14
CA LEU A 162 -14.33 13.95 2.28
C LEU A 162 -13.00 14.07 3.05
N ILE A 163 -12.85 13.34 4.14
CA ILE A 163 -11.58 13.24 4.90
C ILE A 163 -10.43 12.79 3.99
N LEU A 164 -10.62 11.73 3.20
CA LEU A 164 -9.60 11.23 2.29
C LEU A 164 -9.24 12.23 1.19
N ASN A 165 -10.21 12.99 0.67
CA ASN A 165 -9.95 14.04 -0.32
C ASN A 165 -9.14 15.19 0.26
N THR A 166 -9.51 15.67 1.45
CA THR A 166 -8.75 16.70 2.17
C THR A 166 -7.33 16.21 2.43
N ALA A 167 -7.18 14.99 2.94
CA ALA A 167 -5.86 14.39 3.18
C ALA A 167 -5.00 14.32 1.91
N ARG A 168 -5.59 13.86 0.80
CA ARG A 168 -4.92 13.80 -0.50
C ARG A 168 -4.46 15.18 -0.98
N LYS A 169 -5.27 16.22 -0.77
CA LYS A 169 -4.91 17.60 -1.12
C LYS A 169 -3.66 18.07 -0.35
N HIS A 170 -3.58 17.80 0.95
CA HIS A 170 -2.41 18.17 1.74
C HIS A 170 -1.17 17.35 1.39
N PHE A 171 -1.28 16.02 1.26
CA PHE A 171 -0.14 15.17 0.90
C PHE A 171 0.36 15.41 -0.51
N GLY A 172 -0.51 15.77 -1.44
CA GLY A 172 -0.11 16.12 -2.81
C GLY A 172 0.86 17.31 -2.88
N ALA A 173 0.91 18.16 -1.85
CA ALA A 173 1.86 19.26 -1.72
C ALA A 173 3.18 18.87 -1.01
N GLY A 174 3.37 17.59 -0.65
CA GLY A 174 4.54 17.07 0.05
C GLY A 174 5.78 16.78 -0.80
N GLY A 175 5.72 17.04 -2.10
CA GLY A 175 6.81 16.75 -3.03
C GLY A 175 7.11 15.25 -3.21
N ASN A 176 7.97 14.93 -4.18
CA ASN A 176 8.23 13.55 -4.60
C ASN A 176 8.80 12.66 -3.47
N GLN A 177 9.51 13.26 -2.51
CA GLN A 177 10.12 12.50 -1.43
C GLN A 177 9.10 11.97 -0.41
N ARG A 178 8.10 12.77 -0.02
CA ARG A 178 7.11 12.39 0.99
C ARG A 178 5.97 11.58 0.41
N ILE A 179 5.52 11.92 -0.81
CA ILE A 179 4.33 11.28 -1.40
C ILE A 179 4.49 9.77 -1.54
N ARG A 180 5.72 9.27 -1.71
CA ARG A 180 6.03 7.85 -1.79
C ARG A 180 5.60 7.05 -0.56
N PHE A 181 5.49 7.72 0.60
CA PHE A 181 5.12 7.11 1.87
C PHE A 181 3.72 7.52 2.34
N THR A 182 3.25 8.72 1.98
CA THR A 182 1.97 9.26 2.47
C THR A 182 0.76 8.91 1.59
N LEU A 183 0.96 8.76 0.27
CA LEU A 183 -0.14 8.42 -0.64
C LEU A 183 -0.55 6.93 -0.65
N PRO A 184 0.35 5.93 -0.51
CA PRO A 184 -0.07 4.53 -0.47
C PRO A 184 -1.08 4.21 0.64
N PRO A 185 -0.91 4.69 1.90
CA PRO A 185 -1.93 4.51 2.93
C PRO A 185 -3.30 5.10 2.55
N LEU A 186 -3.35 6.23 1.84
CA LEU A 186 -4.61 6.79 1.34
C LEU A 186 -5.26 5.90 0.29
N VAL A 187 -4.48 5.28 -0.60
CA VAL A 187 -5.01 4.35 -1.60
C VAL A 187 -5.62 3.12 -0.91
N PHE A 188 -4.95 2.57 0.11
CA PHE A 188 -5.51 1.47 0.90
C PHE A 188 -6.77 1.88 1.66
N ALA A 189 -6.78 3.06 2.30
CA ALA A 189 -7.95 3.57 2.99
C ALA A 189 -9.13 3.82 2.02
N ALA A 190 -8.84 4.24 0.79
CA ALA A 190 -9.82 4.36 -0.28
C ALA A 190 -10.42 2.98 -0.63
N TYR A 191 -9.60 1.94 -0.82
CA TYR A 191 -10.12 0.59 -1.08
C TYR A 191 -10.94 0.04 0.09
N GLN A 192 -10.51 0.24 1.34
CA GLN A 192 -11.30 -0.12 2.52
C GLN A 192 -12.65 0.61 2.54
N LEU A 193 -12.69 1.88 2.13
CA LEU A 193 -13.93 2.63 2.00
C LEU A 193 -14.83 2.08 0.88
N ALA A 194 -14.26 1.61 -0.24
CA ALA A 194 -15.02 0.94 -1.29
C ALA A 194 -15.69 -0.36 -0.77
N PHE A 195 -15.00 -1.15 0.06
CA PHE A 195 -15.61 -2.30 0.73
C PHE A 195 -16.74 -1.88 1.68
N ARG A 196 -16.59 -0.78 2.44
CA ARG A 196 -17.69 -0.25 3.26
C ARG A 196 -18.91 0.19 2.46
N TYR A 197 -18.72 0.78 1.27
CA TYR A 197 -19.85 1.08 0.39
C TYR A 197 -20.58 -0.19 -0.06
N LYS A 198 -19.86 -1.28 -0.34
CA LYS A 198 -20.46 -2.58 -0.66
C LYS A 198 -21.26 -3.16 0.51
N GLU A 199 -20.74 -3.08 1.73
CA GLU A 199 -21.47 -3.51 2.95
C GLU A 199 -22.80 -2.74 3.10
N ASN A 200 -22.80 -1.47 2.72
CA ASN A 200 -23.96 -0.59 2.76
C ASN A 200 -24.83 -0.63 1.49
N SER A 201 -24.60 -1.59 0.58
CA SER A 201 -25.30 -1.70 -0.71
C SER A 201 -26.83 -1.77 -0.61
N LYS A 202 -27.37 -2.28 0.51
CA LYS A 202 -28.82 -2.34 0.78
C LYS A 202 -29.43 -1.02 1.26
N VAL A 203 -28.58 -0.11 1.74
CA VAL A 203 -29.00 1.17 2.35
C VAL A 203 -28.79 2.32 1.36
N ASP A 204 -27.75 2.25 0.53
CA ASP A 204 -27.36 3.30 -0.40
C ASP A 204 -27.47 2.84 -1.85
N ASP A 205 -28.53 3.25 -2.54
CA ASP A 205 -28.76 2.95 -3.96
C ASP A 205 -27.65 3.49 -4.90
N LYS A 206 -26.82 4.43 -4.42
CA LYS A 206 -25.72 5.03 -5.19
C LYS A 206 -24.36 4.44 -4.86
N TRP A 207 -24.29 3.36 -4.08
CA TRP A 207 -23.03 2.75 -3.64
C TRP A 207 -22.09 2.43 -4.81
N GLU A 208 -22.62 1.94 -5.94
CA GLU A 208 -21.81 1.60 -7.12
C GLU A 208 -21.12 2.83 -7.74
N LYS A 209 -21.88 3.94 -7.90
CA LYS A 209 -21.34 5.21 -8.39
C LYS A 209 -20.32 5.80 -7.42
N LYS A 210 -20.51 5.58 -6.12
CA LYS A 210 -19.53 5.98 -5.10
C LYS A 210 -18.26 5.14 -5.22
N CYS A 211 -18.35 3.82 -5.39
CA CYS A 211 -17.21 2.95 -5.69
C CYS A 211 -16.44 3.44 -6.93
N GLN A 212 -17.11 3.74 -8.04
CA GLN A 212 -16.46 4.29 -9.25
C GLN A 212 -15.66 5.57 -8.94
N LYS A 213 -16.22 6.48 -8.13
CA LYS A 213 -15.50 7.69 -7.68
C LYS A 213 -14.29 7.36 -6.82
N ILE A 214 -14.39 6.37 -5.92
CA ILE A 214 -13.26 5.91 -5.11
C ILE A 214 -12.13 5.35 -5.98
N PHE A 215 -12.45 4.52 -6.97
CA PHE A 215 -11.44 3.97 -7.88
C PHE A 215 -10.82 5.05 -8.78
N SER A 216 -11.59 6.04 -9.22
CA SER A 216 -11.04 7.22 -9.92
C SER A 216 -10.10 8.03 -9.03
N PHE A 217 -10.48 8.26 -7.77
CA PHE A 217 -9.61 8.87 -6.77
C PHE A 217 -8.31 8.08 -6.60
N ALA A 218 -8.40 6.75 -6.41
CA ALA A 218 -7.25 5.87 -6.25
C ALA A 218 -6.33 5.92 -7.48
N HIS A 219 -6.91 5.80 -8.69
CA HIS A 219 -6.16 5.91 -9.94
C HIS A 219 -5.37 7.21 -10.00
N GLN A 220 -6.02 8.36 -9.79
CA GLN A 220 -5.34 9.65 -9.81
C GLN A 220 -4.25 9.75 -8.74
N THR A 221 -4.45 9.13 -7.56
CA THR A 221 -3.46 9.13 -6.47
C THR A 221 -2.24 8.30 -6.87
N ILE A 222 -2.48 7.14 -7.48
CA ILE A 222 -1.41 6.27 -8.00
C ILE A 222 -0.69 6.97 -9.16
N SER A 223 -1.40 7.66 -10.06
CA SER A 223 -0.76 8.44 -11.13
C SER A 223 0.16 9.55 -10.60
N ALA A 224 -0.11 10.13 -9.43
CA ALA A 224 0.80 11.09 -8.80
C ALA A 224 2.11 10.42 -8.35
N LEU A 225 2.06 9.16 -7.91
CA LEU A 225 3.25 8.38 -7.58
C LEU A 225 4.07 8.02 -8.83
N ILE A 226 3.41 7.71 -9.94
CA ILE A 226 4.08 7.47 -11.23
C ILE A 226 4.80 8.74 -11.69
N LYS A 227 4.14 9.90 -11.59
CA LYS A 227 4.75 11.21 -11.89
C LYS A 227 5.95 11.56 -10.99
N ALA A 228 6.06 10.91 -9.83
CA ALA A 228 7.20 11.02 -8.94
C ALA A 228 8.28 9.95 -9.22
N GLU A 229 8.27 9.35 -10.42
CA GLU A 229 9.26 8.39 -10.90
C GLU A 229 9.30 7.09 -10.07
N LEU A 230 8.15 6.68 -9.54
CA LEU A 230 7.99 5.39 -8.89
C LEU A 230 7.31 4.41 -9.84
N ALA A 231 7.90 3.22 -10.01
CA ALA A 231 7.35 2.18 -10.87
C ALA A 231 6.80 0.98 -10.08
N GLU A 232 7.65 0.43 -9.23
CA GLU A 232 7.39 -0.79 -8.47
C GLU A 232 6.24 -0.66 -7.46
N LEU A 233 6.14 0.48 -6.78
CA LEU A 233 5.11 0.72 -5.77
C LEU A 233 3.73 0.97 -6.43
N PRO A 234 3.59 1.86 -7.43
CA PRO A 234 2.34 2.03 -8.19
C PRO A 234 1.83 0.75 -8.83
N LEU A 235 2.72 -0.07 -9.40
CA LEU A 235 2.34 -1.37 -9.97
C LEU A 235 1.61 -2.23 -8.93
N ARG A 236 2.17 -2.38 -7.73
CA ARG A 236 1.54 -3.14 -6.64
C ARG A 236 0.21 -2.54 -6.21
N LEU A 237 0.10 -1.21 -6.17
CA LEU A 237 -1.15 -0.52 -5.82
C LEU A 237 -2.23 -0.74 -6.88
N PHE A 238 -1.90 -0.70 -8.17
CA PHE A 238 -2.83 -1.04 -9.25
C PHE A 238 -3.29 -2.49 -9.17
N LEU A 239 -2.38 -3.43 -8.91
CA LEU A 239 -2.75 -4.85 -8.73
C LEU A 239 -3.72 -5.05 -7.55
N GLN A 240 -3.47 -4.38 -6.42
CA GLN A 240 -4.40 -4.41 -5.27
C GLN A 240 -5.74 -3.75 -5.61
N GLY A 241 -5.74 -2.66 -6.37
CA GLY A 241 -6.95 -2.02 -6.86
C GLY A 241 -7.74 -2.91 -7.82
N ALA A 242 -7.06 -3.65 -8.71
CA ALA A 242 -7.70 -4.59 -9.62
C ALA A 242 -8.38 -5.73 -8.84
N LEU A 243 -7.71 -6.30 -7.83
CA LEU A 243 -8.31 -7.28 -6.92
C LEU A 243 -9.52 -6.70 -6.17
N ALA A 244 -9.37 -5.51 -5.59
CA ALA A 244 -10.46 -4.87 -4.86
C ALA A 244 -11.66 -4.60 -5.77
N ALA A 245 -11.45 -4.12 -7.00
CA ALA A 245 -12.52 -3.91 -7.96
C ALA A 245 -13.24 -5.23 -8.32
N GLY A 246 -12.47 -6.27 -8.61
CA GLY A 246 -13.00 -7.59 -8.93
C GLY A 246 -13.79 -8.25 -7.79
N GLU A 247 -13.31 -8.12 -6.56
CA GLU A 247 -13.99 -8.64 -5.36
C GLU A 247 -15.24 -7.83 -5.00
N ILE A 248 -15.22 -6.51 -5.21
CA ILE A 248 -16.36 -5.65 -4.84
C ILE A 248 -17.54 -5.88 -5.78
N GLY A 249 -17.32 -5.93 -7.09
CA GLY A 249 -18.38 -6.23 -8.06
C GLY A 249 -19.43 -5.12 -8.23
N PHE A 250 -19.02 -3.86 -8.33
CA PHE A 250 -19.90 -2.71 -8.63
C PHE A 250 -20.06 -2.51 -10.14
N GLU A 251 -21.10 -1.83 -10.62
CA GLU A 251 -21.27 -1.52 -12.06
C GLU A 251 -19.96 -1.04 -12.75
N ASN A 252 -19.59 -1.67 -13.88
CA ASN A 252 -18.34 -1.43 -14.63
C ASN A 252 -17.04 -1.83 -13.90
N HIS A 253 -17.10 -2.63 -12.84
CA HIS A 253 -15.91 -3.09 -12.12
C HIS A 253 -14.92 -3.83 -13.02
N GLU A 254 -15.41 -4.61 -14.00
CA GLU A 254 -14.57 -5.37 -14.93
C GLU A 254 -13.66 -4.43 -15.75
N THR A 255 -14.24 -3.37 -16.32
CA THR A 255 -13.49 -2.36 -17.09
C THR A 255 -12.46 -1.65 -16.22
N VAL A 256 -12.81 -1.30 -14.98
CA VAL A 256 -11.88 -0.65 -14.03
C VAL A 256 -10.74 -1.61 -13.67
N ALA A 257 -11.05 -2.87 -13.39
CA ALA A 257 -10.04 -3.89 -13.08
C ALA A 257 -9.10 -4.14 -14.26
N TYR A 258 -9.64 -4.18 -15.49
CA TYR A 258 -8.87 -4.35 -16.71
C TYR A 258 -7.92 -3.17 -16.95
N GLU A 259 -8.42 -1.94 -16.78
CA GLU A 259 -7.60 -0.73 -16.88
C GLU A 259 -6.45 -0.77 -15.86
N PHE A 260 -6.73 -1.14 -14.60
CA PHE A 260 -5.70 -1.22 -13.57
C PHE A 260 -4.64 -2.29 -13.87
N MET A 261 -5.06 -3.47 -14.37
CA MET A 261 -4.13 -4.49 -14.85
C MET A 261 -3.30 -3.99 -16.04
N SER A 262 -3.91 -3.26 -16.96
CA SER A 262 -3.22 -2.70 -18.14
C SER A 262 -2.18 -1.66 -17.72
N GLN A 263 -2.52 -0.75 -16.79
CA GLN A 263 -1.58 0.22 -16.21
C GLN A 263 -0.42 -0.47 -15.48
N ALA A 264 -0.69 -1.57 -14.76
CA ALA A 264 0.36 -2.37 -14.11
C ALA A 264 1.30 -3.02 -15.14
N PHE A 265 0.76 -3.52 -16.26
CA PHE A 265 1.56 -4.04 -17.38
C PHE A 265 2.39 -2.94 -18.04
N SER A 266 1.83 -1.76 -18.31
CA SER A 266 2.59 -0.64 -18.87
C SER A 266 3.77 -0.25 -17.99
N LEU A 267 3.56 -0.12 -16.67
CA LEU A 267 4.65 0.13 -15.73
C LEU A 267 5.71 -0.98 -15.72
N TYR A 268 5.30 -2.24 -15.83
CA TYR A 268 6.22 -3.37 -15.93
C TYR A 268 7.08 -3.31 -17.20
N GLU A 269 6.48 -3.00 -18.34
CA GLU A 269 7.15 -2.99 -19.65
C GLU A 269 8.07 -1.78 -19.84
N ASP A 270 7.62 -0.60 -19.38
CA ASP A 270 8.30 0.68 -19.67
C ASP A 270 9.34 1.06 -18.61
N GLU A 271 9.08 0.79 -17.32
CA GLU A 271 9.87 1.36 -16.22
C GLU A 271 10.69 0.32 -15.44
N ILE A 272 10.28 -0.96 -15.40
CA ILE A 272 10.98 -2.00 -14.63
C ILE A 272 12.02 -2.69 -15.51
N SER A 273 13.29 -2.33 -15.33
CA SER A 273 14.42 -2.86 -16.10
C SER A 273 15.29 -3.88 -15.37
N ASP A 274 15.34 -3.85 -14.03
CA ASP A 274 16.14 -4.81 -13.26
C ASP A 274 15.58 -6.24 -13.40
N SER A 275 16.45 -7.20 -13.74
CA SER A 275 16.04 -8.58 -14.02
C SER A 275 15.37 -9.27 -12.84
N LYS A 276 15.76 -8.98 -11.59
CA LYS A 276 15.12 -9.60 -10.40
C LYS A 276 13.77 -8.94 -10.13
N ALA A 277 13.71 -7.60 -10.24
CA ALA A 277 12.48 -6.84 -10.11
C ALA A 277 11.45 -7.23 -11.18
N GLN A 278 11.89 -7.44 -12.44
CA GLN A 278 11.04 -7.93 -13.52
C GLN A 278 10.42 -9.28 -13.19
N LEU A 279 11.22 -10.27 -12.77
CA LEU A 279 10.69 -11.58 -12.37
C LEU A 279 9.69 -11.47 -11.22
N ALA A 280 10.01 -10.67 -10.20
CA ALA A 280 9.12 -10.46 -9.06
C ALA A 280 7.79 -9.80 -9.48
N ALA A 281 7.86 -8.76 -10.32
CA ALA A 281 6.71 -8.04 -10.81
C ALA A 281 5.81 -8.93 -11.70
N ILE A 282 6.38 -9.64 -12.69
CA ILE A 282 5.57 -10.51 -13.55
C ILE A 282 4.95 -11.68 -12.79
N THR A 283 5.70 -12.26 -11.83
CA THR A 283 5.15 -13.33 -10.98
C THR A 283 3.99 -12.81 -10.13
N LEU A 284 4.09 -11.59 -9.61
CA LEU A 284 3.02 -10.95 -8.86
C LEU A 284 1.81 -10.61 -9.74
N ILE A 285 2.02 -10.14 -10.97
CA ILE A 285 0.95 -9.91 -11.96
C ILE A 285 0.21 -11.22 -12.25
N ILE A 286 0.94 -12.30 -12.54
CA ILE A 286 0.37 -13.63 -12.80
C ILE A 286 -0.42 -14.12 -11.59
N GLY A 287 0.15 -14.06 -10.39
CA GLY A 287 -0.52 -14.50 -9.16
C GLY A 287 -1.76 -13.66 -8.83
N THR A 288 -1.71 -12.35 -9.09
CA THR A 288 -2.86 -11.45 -8.94
C THR A 288 -3.97 -11.85 -9.90
N PHE A 289 -3.64 -12.00 -11.18
CA PHE A 289 -4.59 -12.35 -12.21
C PHE A 289 -5.21 -13.74 -11.99
N GLU A 290 -4.45 -14.71 -11.49
CA GLU A 290 -4.95 -16.05 -11.14
C GLU A 290 -6.04 -16.01 -10.05
N ARG A 291 -5.96 -15.05 -9.13
CA ARG A 291 -6.98 -14.85 -8.08
C ARG A 291 -8.24 -14.14 -8.57
N MET A 292 -8.14 -13.39 -9.66
CA MET A 292 -9.25 -12.64 -10.22
C MET A 292 -10.23 -13.56 -10.95
N LYS A 293 -11.52 -13.34 -10.72
CA LYS A 293 -12.62 -14.10 -11.37
C LYS A 293 -13.58 -13.20 -12.13
N CYS A 294 -13.31 -11.89 -12.12
CA CYS A 294 -14.24 -10.86 -12.54
C CYS A 294 -14.21 -10.55 -14.04
N PHE A 295 -13.33 -11.20 -14.81
CA PHE A 295 -13.19 -10.98 -16.23
C PHE A 295 -14.02 -11.97 -17.04
N SER A 296 -14.69 -11.47 -18.07
CA SER A 296 -15.18 -12.26 -19.20
C SER A 296 -14.03 -12.85 -20.00
N GLU A 297 -14.28 -13.88 -20.79
CA GLU A 297 -13.29 -14.54 -21.64
C GLU A 297 -12.68 -13.57 -22.66
N GLU A 298 -13.46 -12.59 -23.14
CA GLU A 298 -13.00 -11.53 -24.05
C GLU A 298 -11.87 -10.69 -23.43
N ASN A 299 -11.94 -10.41 -22.13
CA ASN A 299 -10.92 -9.66 -21.39
C ASN A 299 -9.88 -10.58 -20.72
N HIS A 300 -10.26 -11.80 -20.37
CA HIS A 300 -9.38 -12.76 -19.69
C HIS A 300 -8.35 -13.36 -20.66
N GLU A 301 -8.72 -13.66 -21.92
CA GLU A 301 -7.80 -14.24 -22.89
C GLU A 301 -6.61 -13.33 -23.26
N PRO A 302 -6.81 -12.04 -23.55
CA PRO A 302 -5.71 -11.10 -23.80
C PRO A 302 -4.73 -11.03 -22.64
N LEU A 303 -5.22 -10.92 -21.40
CA LEU A 303 -4.38 -10.84 -20.20
C LEU A 303 -3.57 -12.12 -19.96
N ARG A 304 -4.16 -13.32 -20.18
CA ARG A 304 -3.40 -14.59 -20.15
C ARG A 304 -2.26 -14.59 -21.16
N THR A 305 -2.55 -14.14 -22.38
CA THR A 305 -1.58 -14.13 -23.48
C THR A 305 -0.47 -13.12 -23.21
N GLN A 306 -0.82 -11.95 -22.65
CA GLN A 306 0.15 -10.92 -22.26
C GLN A 306 1.05 -11.40 -21.12
N CYS A 307 0.50 -12.09 -20.09
CA CYS A 307 1.31 -12.74 -19.05
C CYS A 307 2.31 -13.72 -19.65
N ALA A 308 1.86 -14.60 -20.54
CA ALA A 308 2.72 -15.59 -21.20
C ALA A 308 3.81 -14.94 -22.06
N LEU A 309 3.47 -13.87 -22.79
CA LEU A 309 4.42 -13.12 -23.60
C LEU A 309 5.47 -12.43 -22.72
N ALA A 310 5.05 -11.72 -21.67
CA ALA A 310 5.93 -11.04 -20.73
C ALA A 310 6.87 -12.03 -20.02
N ALA A 311 6.35 -13.17 -19.55
CA ALA A 311 7.16 -14.25 -18.98
C ALA A 311 8.20 -14.79 -19.98
N SER A 312 7.81 -14.95 -21.25
CA SER A 312 8.71 -15.41 -22.31
C SER A 312 9.76 -14.39 -22.75
N LYS A 313 9.60 -13.11 -22.42
CA LYS A 313 10.54 -12.04 -22.76
C LYS A 313 11.61 -11.80 -21.69
N LEU A 314 11.55 -12.50 -20.55
CA LEU A 314 12.58 -12.40 -19.50
C LEU A 314 13.96 -12.77 -20.06
N LEU A 315 14.97 -12.00 -19.67
CA LEU A 315 16.34 -12.13 -20.19
C LEU A 315 17.01 -13.45 -19.77
N LYS A 316 16.83 -13.85 -18.51
CA LYS A 316 17.47 -15.05 -17.94
C LYS A 316 16.62 -16.29 -18.19
N LYS A 317 17.24 -17.33 -18.77
CA LYS A 317 16.56 -18.60 -19.07
C LYS A 317 15.91 -19.29 -17.86
N PRO A 318 16.55 -19.36 -16.67
CA PRO A 318 15.92 -19.94 -15.50
C PRO A 318 14.67 -19.18 -15.06
N ASP A 319 14.73 -17.84 -15.12
CA ASP A 319 13.62 -16.96 -14.72
C ASP A 319 12.48 -17.04 -15.75
N GLN A 320 12.82 -17.08 -17.05
CA GLN A 320 11.88 -17.33 -18.15
C GLN A 320 11.13 -18.66 -17.93
N GLY A 321 11.86 -19.75 -17.65
CA GLY A 321 11.27 -21.07 -17.39
C GLY A 321 10.31 -21.04 -16.19
N ARG A 322 10.75 -20.47 -15.07
CA ARG A 322 9.93 -20.32 -13.85
C ARG A 322 8.65 -19.52 -14.13
N ALA A 323 8.77 -18.35 -14.75
CA ALA A 323 7.61 -17.50 -15.04
C ALA A 323 6.62 -18.16 -16.02
N VAL A 324 7.12 -18.84 -17.06
CA VAL A 324 6.27 -19.58 -18.02
C VAL A 324 5.58 -20.77 -17.35
N SER A 325 6.25 -21.47 -16.43
CA SER A 325 5.64 -22.51 -15.59
C SER A 325 4.50 -21.93 -14.74
N THR A 326 4.71 -20.76 -14.12
CA THR A 326 3.65 -20.07 -13.37
C THR A 326 2.46 -19.70 -14.25
N CYS A 327 2.69 -19.23 -15.49
CA CYS A 327 1.62 -18.94 -16.45
C CYS A 327 0.77 -20.17 -16.79
N ALA A 328 1.29 -21.40 -16.65
CA ALA A 328 0.51 -22.60 -16.89
C ALA A 328 -0.71 -22.69 -15.95
N HIS A 329 -0.61 -22.17 -14.72
CA HIS A 329 -1.74 -22.11 -13.79
C HIS A 329 -2.88 -21.23 -14.33
N LEU A 330 -2.59 -20.15 -15.06
CA LEU A 330 -3.62 -19.28 -15.64
C LEU A 330 -4.51 -20.00 -16.67
N PHE A 331 -3.99 -21.05 -17.32
CA PHE A 331 -4.74 -21.86 -18.26
C PHE A 331 -5.45 -23.05 -17.60
N TRP A 332 -5.10 -23.36 -16.34
CA TRP A 332 -5.71 -24.42 -15.55
C TRP A 332 -6.71 -23.88 -14.53
N SER A 333 -6.20 -23.25 -13.47
CA SER A 333 -6.97 -22.76 -12.31
C SER A 333 -7.48 -21.33 -12.45
N GLY A 334 -7.13 -20.64 -13.54
CA GLY A 334 -7.72 -19.33 -13.89
C GLY A 334 -9.24 -19.43 -14.01
N ARG A 335 -9.95 -18.37 -13.62
CA ARG A 335 -11.42 -18.33 -13.52
C ARG A 335 -11.97 -17.13 -14.27
N ASN A 336 -13.05 -17.33 -15.01
CA ASN A 336 -13.73 -16.27 -15.75
C ASN A 336 -15.24 -16.27 -15.45
N THR A 337 -15.92 -15.20 -15.83
CA THR A 337 -17.37 -15.06 -15.59
C THR A 337 -18.21 -15.94 -16.53
N ASP A 338 -17.73 -16.24 -17.75
CA ASP A 338 -18.43 -17.09 -18.72
C ASP A 338 -18.64 -18.54 -18.24
N LYS A 339 -17.71 -19.05 -17.43
CA LYS A 339 -17.86 -20.36 -16.75
C LYS A 339 -18.44 -20.24 -15.34
N ASN A 340 -19.20 -19.19 -15.04
CA ASN A 340 -19.77 -18.94 -13.72
C ASN A 340 -18.72 -18.91 -12.58
N GLY A 341 -17.48 -18.51 -12.89
CA GLY A 341 -16.36 -18.49 -11.93
C GLY A 341 -15.68 -19.84 -11.70
N GLU A 342 -16.00 -20.87 -12.48
CA GLU A 342 -15.28 -22.15 -12.49
C GLU A 342 -13.92 -22.04 -13.18
N GLU A 343 -13.06 -23.04 -12.92
CA GLU A 343 -11.72 -23.12 -13.48
C GLU A 343 -11.74 -23.48 -14.97
N LEU A 344 -10.75 -22.97 -15.72
CA LEU A 344 -10.72 -23.13 -17.18
C LEU A 344 -10.45 -24.58 -17.62
N HIS A 345 -9.61 -25.32 -16.88
CA HIS A 345 -9.17 -26.70 -17.20
C HIS A 345 -8.62 -26.87 -18.63
N GLY A 346 -7.88 -25.86 -19.13
CA GLY A 346 -7.32 -25.82 -20.48
C GLY A 346 -6.05 -26.67 -20.66
N GLY A 347 -6.14 -27.99 -20.51
CA GLY A 347 -4.98 -28.89 -20.45
C GLY A 347 -3.98 -28.78 -21.62
N LYS A 348 -4.46 -28.54 -22.85
CA LYS A 348 -3.58 -28.36 -24.03
C LYS A 348 -2.65 -27.15 -23.90
N ARG A 349 -3.18 -26.00 -23.47
CA ARG A 349 -2.40 -24.76 -23.28
C ARG A 349 -1.42 -24.90 -22.12
N VAL A 350 -1.81 -25.63 -21.05
CA VAL A 350 -0.90 -26.00 -19.95
C VAL A 350 0.31 -26.76 -20.51
N MET A 351 0.09 -27.77 -21.34
CA MET A 351 1.18 -28.53 -21.95
C MET A 351 2.05 -27.70 -22.89
N GLU A 352 1.49 -26.71 -23.60
CA GLU A 352 2.28 -25.78 -24.41
C GLU A 352 3.21 -24.91 -23.56
N CYS A 353 2.73 -24.41 -22.41
CA CYS A 353 3.56 -23.67 -21.45
C CYS A 353 4.67 -24.57 -20.88
N LEU A 354 4.32 -25.78 -20.43
CA LEU A 354 5.27 -26.71 -19.83
C LEU A 354 6.34 -27.16 -20.83
N LYS A 355 5.99 -27.38 -22.10
CA LYS A 355 6.97 -27.70 -23.16
C LYS A 355 7.92 -26.55 -23.48
N LYS A 356 7.51 -25.30 -23.29
CA LYS A 356 8.36 -24.11 -23.48
C LYS A 356 9.31 -23.88 -22.32
N CYS A 357 9.09 -24.51 -21.16
CA CYS A 357 10.03 -24.49 -20.05
C CYS A 357 11.28 -25.29 -20.46
N MET A 358 12.42 -24.61 -20.63
CA MET A 358 13.65 -25.21 -21.15
C MET A 358 14.19 -26.32 -20.24
N ASP A 359 13.99 -26.17 -18.93
CA ASP A 359 14.19 -27.23 -17.94
C ASP A 359 12.83 -27.76 -17.51
N PRO A 360 12.52 -29.05 -17.67
CA PRO A 360 11.23 -29.55 -17.26
C PRO A 360 11.08 -29.42 -15.75
N SER A 361 10.20 -28.50 -15.34
CA SER A 361 9.93 -28.22 -13.94
C SER A 361 9.37 -29.48 -13.28
N LEU A 362 9.90 -29.82 -12.10
CA LEU A 362 9.29 -30.86 -11.25
C LEU A 362 7.80 -30.54 -10.99
N GLN A 363 7.35 -29.29 -11.13
CA GLN A 363 5.94 -28.92 -10.99
C GLN A 363 4.98 -29.62 -11.98
N ILE A 364 5.46 -30.31 -13.03
CA ILE A 364 4.61 -31.07 -13.96
C ILE A 364 3.76 -32.12 -13.22
N TYR A 365 4.29 -32.75 -12.16
CA TYR A 365 3.50 -33.71 -11.36
C TYR A 365 2.33 -33.05 -10.62
N LEU A 366 2.40 -31.75 -10.30
CA LEU A 366 1.31 -31.04 -9.63
C LEU A 366 0.09 -30.89 -10.55
N PHE A 367 0.32 -30.68 -11.85
CA PHE A 367 -0.78 -30.64 -12.82
C PHE A 367 -1.40 -32.02 -13.04
N TYR A 368 -0.59 -33.08 -12.99
CA TYR A 368 -1.11 -34.45 -12.98
C TYR A 368 -1.99 -34.72 -11.75
N GLU A 369 -1.53 -34.33 -10.56
CA GLU A 369 -2.28 -34.41 -9.30
C GLU A 369 -3.60 -33.64 -9.35
N LYS A 370 -3.65 -32.55 -10.11
CA LYS A 370 -4.84 -31.73 -10.32
C LYS A 370 -5.74 -32.23 -11.45
N GLU A 371 -5.60 -33.49 -11.86
CA GLU A 371 -6.44 -34.14 -12.88
C GLU A 371 -6.35 -33.49 -14.27
N ASN A 372 -5.16 -33.00 -14.63
CA ASN A 372 -4.93 -32.56 -15.99
C ASN A 372 -4.65 -33.76 -16.90
N ASP A 373 -5.69 -34.22 -17.61
CA ASP A 373 -5.62 -35.32 -18.59
C ASP A 373 -4.55 -35.16 -19.68
N ALA A 374 -4.12 -33.92 -19.95
CA ALA A 374 -3.07 -33.66 -20.92
C ALA A 374 -1.67 -34.02 -20.39
N VAL A 375 -1.49 -34.09 -19.07
CA VAL A 375 -0.29 -34.60 -18.42
C VAL A 375 -0.50 -36.09 -18.19
N THR A 376 0.27 -36.94 -18.85
CA THR A 376 0.12 -38.40 -18.72
C THR A 376 1.25 -38.99 -17.88
N ILE A 377 1.03 -40.19 -17.34
CA ILE A 377 2.08 -40.98 -16.67
C ILE A 377 3.30 -41.20 -17.58
N GLN A 378 3.10 -41.28 -18.89
CA GLN A 378 4.20 -41.38 -19.85
C GLN A 378 5.10 -40.13 -19.82
N VAL A 379 4.51 -38.94 -19.74
CA VAL A 379 5.28 -37.68 -19.62
C VAL A 379 6.04 -37.65 -18.30
N LEU A 380 5.42 -38.09 -17.20
CA LEU A 380 6.09 -38.18 -15.89
C LEU A 380 7.26 -39.17 -15.91
N ASN A 381 7.07 -40.37 -16.49
CA ASN A 381 8.12 -41.37 -16.61
C ASN A 381 9.29 -40.86 -17.47
N GLN A 382 9.01 -40.22 -18.61
CA GLN A 382 10.03 -39.62 -19.46
C GLN A 382 10.82 -38.53 -18.72
N LEU A 383 10.14 -37.71 -17.92
CA LEU A 383 10.78 -36.68 -17.11
C LEU A 383 11.67 -37.27 -16.02
N ILE A 384 11.14 -38.24 -15.25
CA ILE A 384 11.89 -38.92 -14.18
C ILE A 384 13.13 -39.60 -14.76
N GLN A 385 12.98 -40.29 -15.89
CA GLN A 385 14.10 -40.93 -16.58
C GLN A 385 15.15 -39.89 -17.01
N LYS A 386 14.73 -38.79 -17.65
CA LYS A 386 15.65 -37.74 -18.07
C LYS A 386 16.41 -37.13 -16.88
N ILE A 387 15.74 -36.85 -15.76
CA ILE A 387 16.40 -36.34 -14.56
C ILE A 387 17.41 -37.36 -14.01
N ARG A 388 17.09 -38.66 -14.03
CA ARG A 388 18.04 -39.72 -13.63
C ARG A 388 19.30 -39.79 -14.51
N GLU A 389 19.15 -39.50 -15.80
CA GLU A 389 20.25 -39.49 -16.76
C GLU A 389 21.12 -38.23 -16.61
N ASP A 390 20.50 -37.07 -16.34
CA ASP A 390 21.20 -35.78 -16.27
C ASP A 390 21.82 -35.49 -14.88
N LEU A 391 21.16 -35.91 -13.79
CA LEU A 391 21.56 -35.59 -12.42
C LEU A 391 22.97 -36.07 -12.02
N PRO A 392 23.44 -37.27 -12.43
CA PRO A 392 24.81 -37.73 -12.16
C PRO A 392 25.88 -36.94 -12.92
N ASN A 393 25.52 -36.20 -13.97
CA ASN A 393 26.47 -35.41 -14.78
C ASN A 393 26.79 -34.05 -14.15
N LEU A 394 26.10 -33.67 -13.07
CA LEU A 394 26.36 -32.43 -12.34
C LEU A 394 27.62 -32.56 -11.47
N GLU A 395 28.42 -31.49 -11.40
CA GLU A 395 29.58 -31.45 -10.52
C GLU A 395 29.16 -31.61 -9.06
N SER A 396 29.94 -32.36 -8.28
CA SER A 396 29.65 -32.58 -6.87
C SER A 396 29.82 -31.27 -6.09
N SER A 397 28.70 -30.73 -5.61
CA SER A 397 28.63 -29.49 -4.83
C SER A 397 27.51 -29.58 -3.80
N GLU A 398 27.51 -28.68 -2.82
CA GLU A 398 26.42 -28.54 -1.84
C GLU A 398 25.06 -28.33 -2.53
N GLU A 399 25.03 -27.58 -3.63
CA GLU A 399 23.82 -27.36 -4.43
C GLU A 399 23.34 -28.67 -5.08
N THR A 400 24.27 -29.47 -5.61
CA THR A 400 23.98 -30.78 -6.20
C THR A 400 23.43 -31.76 -5.16
N GLU A 401 23.91 -31.72 -3.92
CA GLU A 401 23.35 -32.52 -2.82
C GLU A 401 21.90 -32.11 -2.51
N GLN A 402 21.59 -30.81 -2.52
CA GLN A 402 20.23 -30.30 -2.32
C GLN A 402 19.29 -30.74 -3.46
N ILE A 403 19.74 -30.66 -4.71
CA ILE A 403 18.96 -31.12 -5.87
C ILE A 403 18.68 -32.62 -5.76
N ASN A 404 19.68 -33.44 -5.38
CA ASN A 404 19.51 -34.88 -5.16
C ASN A 404 18.48 -35.17 -4.06
N LYS A 405 18.57 -34.49 -2.91
CA LYS A 405 17.59 -34.63 -1.82
C LYS A 405 16.18 -34.25 -2.29
N HIS A 406 16.04 -33.16 -3.04
CA HIS A 406 14.75 -32.71 -3.56
C HIS A 406 14.14 -33.73 -4.54
N PHE A 407 14.97 -34.27 -5.45
CA PHE A 407 14.53 -35.31 -6.38
C PHE A 407 14.09 -36.58 -5.65
N HIS A 408 14.88 -37.05 -4.68
CA HIS A 408 14.53 -38.22 -3.87
C HIS A 408 13.21 -38.02 -3.11
N ASN A 409 13.03 -36.88 -2.44
CA ASN A 409 11.78 -36.55 -1.76
C ASN A 409 10.58 -36.53 -2.73
N THR A 410 10.79 -36.05 -3.96
CA THR A 410 9.73 -36.05 -4.99
C THR A 410 9.37 -37.47 -5.43
N LEU A 411 10.34 -38.37 -5.59
CA LEU A 411 10.08 -39.78 -5.89
C LEU A 411 9.34 -40.48 -4.76
N GLU A 412 9.71 -40.22 -3.50
CA GLU A 412 9.00 -40.77 -2.33
C GLU A 412 7.57 -40.23 -2.23
N HIS A 413 7.35 -38.95 -2.51
CA HIS A 413 5.99 -38.38 -2.61
C HIS A 413 5.15 -39.10 -3.66
N LEU A 414 5.69 -39.29 -4.88
CA LEU A 414 5.01 -40.02 -5.94
C LEU A 414 4.77 -41.49 -5.59
N ARG A 415 5.68 -42.11 -4.84
CA ARG A 415 5.53 -43.48 -4.34
C ARG A 415 4.37 -43.58 -3.36
N LEU A 416 4.27 -42.66 -2.41
CA LEU A 416 3.16 -42.58 -1.45
C LEU A 416 1.82 -42.40 -2.16
N ARG A 417 1.76 -41.52 -3.17
CA ARG A 417 0.57 -41.33 -4.00
C ARG A 417 0.14 -42.59 -4.76
N ARG A 418 1.11 -43.40 -5.20
CA ARG A 418 0.84 -44.70 -5.85
C ARG A 418 0.38 -45.78 -4.87
N GLU A 419 0.96 -45.84 -3.68
CA GLU A 419 0.67 -46.86 -2.65
C GLU A 419 -0.63 -46.57 -1.87
N SER A 420 -0.98 -45.29 -1.71
CA SER A 420 -2.19 -44.83 -1.04
C SER A 420 -2.94 -43.80 -1.90
N PRO A 421 -3.61 -44.24 -2.98
CA PRO A 421 -4.37 -43.33 -3.85
C PRO A 421 -5.54 -42.70 -3.08
N GLU A 422 -5.79 -41.42 -3.34
CA GLU A 422 -7.00 -40.74 -2.87
C GLU A 422 -8.23 -41.31 -3.60
N SER A 423 -9.39 -41.40 -2.92
CA SER A 423 -10.59 -42.06 -3.47
C SER A 423 -11.15 -41.40 -4.73
N GLU A 424 -10.81 -40.13 -4.97
CA GLU A 424 -11.19 -39.32 -6.14
C GLU A 424 -9.94 -38.65 -6.75
N GLY A 425 -8.80 -39.36 -6.81
CA GLY A 425 -7.54 -38.82 -7.33
C GLY A 425 -7.03 -39.51 -8.61
N PRO A 426 -6.00 -38.94 -9.28
CA PRO A 426 -5.47 -39.48 -10.52
C PRO A 426 -4.81 -40.86 -10.36
N ILE A 427 -4.90 -41.68 -11.40
CA ILE A 427 -4.48 -43.10 -11.38
C ILE A 427 -3.00 -43.24 -11.74
N TYR A 428 -2.14 -43.47 -10.75
CA TYR A 428 -0.68 -43.64 -10.91
C TYR A 428 -0.25 -45.01 -11.49
N GLU A 429 -1.16 -45.74 -12.14
CA GLU A 429 -0.85 -47.03 -12.75
C GLU A 429 0.14 -46.85 -13.92
N GLY A 430 1.22 -47.64 -13.91
CA GLY A 430 2.31 -47.52 -14.90
C GLY A 430 3.39 -46.49 -14.55
N LEU A 431 3.35 -45.85 -13.37
CA LEU A 431 4.43 -44.99 -12.91
C LEU A 431 5.70 -45.80 -12.57
N ILE A 432 6.82 -45.43 -13.20
CA ILE A 432 8.13 -46.06 -13.04
C ILE A 432 8.99 -45.15 -12.16
N LEU A 433 9.15 -45.57 -10.90
CA LEU A 433 9.94 -44.88 -9.87
C LEU A 433 11.30 -45.51 -9.62
#